data_AF-A0A1M6FIT2-F1
#
_entry.id   AF-A0A1M6FIT2-F1
#
_cell.length_a   1.000
_cell.length_b   1.000
_cell.length_c   1.000
_cell.angle_alpha   90.00
_cell.angle_beta   90.00
_cell.angle_gamma   90.00
#
_symmetry.space_group_name_H-M   'P 1'
#
loop_
_entity.id
_entity.type
_entity.pdbx_description
1 polymer ?
#
loop_
_entity_poly.entity_id
_entity_poly.type
_entity_poly.pdbx_seq_one_letter_code
_entity_poly.pdbx_strand_id
1 'polypeptide(L)'
;MTQKEFEERTGRSVTAEVYANIEKVYMNTNLDKDAFCNAYKKAPQVLSDLERQTVLVRELFEERRMMANFLIEQAEKWSASDLRDKAISMIGEKEYLRRKIERGFNLWEVDKEMLMELLKV
;
A
#
# COMPACT_ATOMS: atom_id res chain seq x y z
N MET A 1 8.33 18.60 -7.44
CA MET A 1 8.53 20.05 -7.67
C MET A 1 9.70 20.20 -8.64
N THR A 2 10.16 21.39 -9.04
CA THR A 2 11.42 21.53 -9.78
C THR A 2 12.54 22.00 -8.84
N GLN A 3 13.81 21.83 -9.24
CA GLN A 3 14.95 22.32 -8.43
C GLN A 3 14.82 23.82 -8.16
N LYS A 4 14.57 24.62 -9.20
CA LYS A 4 14.37 26.07 -9.05
C LYS A 4 13.22 26.40 -8.09
N GLU A 5 12.07 25.71 -8.23
CA GLU A 5 10.93 25.91 -7.34
C GLU A 5 11.27 25.56 -5.87
N PHE A 6 12.05 24.50 -5.65
CA PHE A 6 12.51 24.13 -4.31
C PHE A 6 13.47 25.18 -3.73
N GLU A 7 14.45 25.64 -4.51
CA GLU A 7 15.41 26.65 -4.07
C GLU A 7 14.72 27.99 -3.75
N GLU A 8 13.75 28.41 -4.57
CA GLU A 8 12.92 29.61 -4.34
C GLU A 8 12.09 29.51 -3.06
N ARG A 9 11.42 28.37 -2.84
CA ARG A 9 10.59 28.16 -1.64
C ARG A 9 11.42 27.98 -0.38
N THR A 10 12.60 27.35 -0.48
CA THR A 10 13.43 27.03 0.68
C THR A 10 14.50 28.07 1.01
N GLY A 11 14.90 28.89 0.04
CA GLY A 11 16.05 29.78 0.14
C GLY A 11 17.39 29.05 0.18
N ARG A 12 17.44 27.75 -0.14
CA ARG A 12 18.66 26.93 -0.13
C ARG A 12 19.02 26.53 -1.54
N SER A 13 20.26 26.77 -1.97
CA SER A 13 20.79 26.20 -3.21
C SER A 13 21.26 24.77 -2.96
N VAL A 14 20.96 23.87 -3.88
CA VAL A 14 21.32 22.45 -3.81
C VAL A 14 21.97 22.01 -5.12
N THR A 15 22.81 20.98 -5.09
CA THR A 15 23.33 20.37 -6.31
C THR A 15 22.25 19.51 -6.97
N ALA A 16 22.41 19.18 -8.26
CA ALA A 16 21.48 18.29 -8.96
C ALA A 16 21.37 16.91 -8.29
N GLU A 17 22.47 16.39 -7.75
CA GLU A 17 22.49 15.11 -7.01
C GLU A 17 21.70 15.18 -5.69
N VAL A 18 21.91 16.25 -4.91
CA VAL A 18 21.16 16.47 -3.67
C VAL A 18 19.68 16.66 -3.99
N TYR A 19 19.37 17.39 -5.06
CA TYR A 19 18.01 17.60 -5.51
C TYR A 19 17.32 16.30 -5.93
N ALA A 20 18.01 15.39 -6.63
CA ALA A 20 17.43 14.08 -6.99
C ALA A 20 16.98 13.28 -5.76
N ASN A 21 17.76 13.32 -4.67
CA ASN A 21 17.37 12.70 -3.40
C ASN A 21 16.16 13.39 -2.76
N ILE A 22 16.12 14.72 -2.79
CA ILE A 22 14.97 15.52 -2.28
C ILE A 22 13.71 15.21 -3.07
N GLU A 23 13.80 15.14 -4.39
CA GLU A 23 12.69 14.81 -5.27
C GLU A 23 12.16 13.41 -5.00
N LYS A 24 13.05 12.41 -4.85
CA LYS A 24 12.67 11.05 -4.44
C LYS A 24 11.89 11.07 -3.12
N VAL A 25 12.41 11.78 -2.11
CA VAL A 25 11.75 11.91 -0.81
C VAL A 25 10.37 12.56 -0.94
N TYR A 26 10.26 13.64 -1.73
CA TYR A 26 8.98 14.29 -2.01
C TYR A 26 7.97 13.33 -2.67
N MET A 27 8.36 12.61 -3.72
CA MET A 27 7.46 11.67 -4.43
C MET A 27 6.99 10.49 -3.57
N ASN A 28 7.76 10.15 -2.54
CA ASN A 28 7.41 9.11 -1.58
C ASN A 28 6.65 9.64 -0.36
N THR A 29 6.36 10.95 -0.30
CA THR A 29 5.49 11.55 0.73
C THR A 29 4.18 12.02 0.10
N ASN A 30 3.11 12.06 0.89
CA ASN A 30 1.83 12.66 0.48
C ASN A 30 1.73 14.15 0.89
N LEU A 31 2.86 14.83 1.01
CA LEU A 31 2.90 16.24 1.40
C LEU A 31 2.71 17.13 0.16
N ASP A 32 1.98 18.23 0.32
CA ASP A 32 2.01 19.29 -0.68
C ASP A 32 3.37 20.00 -0.68
N LYS A 33 3.61 20.81 -1.72
CA LYS A 33 4.89 21.47 -1.94
C LYS A 33 5.31 22.39 -0.79
N ASP A 34 4.36 23.13 -0.20
CA ASP A 34 4.65 24.09 0.87
C ASP A 34 4.89 23.39 2.21
N ALA A 35 4.07 22.39 2.53
CA ALA A 35 4.28 21.55 3.70
C ALA A 35 5.66 20.85 3.65
N PHE A 36 6.03 20.30 2.48
CA PHE A 36 7.32 19.66 2.27
C PHE A 36 8.48 20.64 2.45
N CYS A 37 8.45 21.79 1.77
CA CYS A 37 9.54 22.79 1.85
C CYS A 37 9.70 23.32 3.28
N ASN A 38 8.60 23.54 3.99
CA ASN A 38 8.63 23.99 5.39
C ASN A 38 9.18 22.92 6.34
N ALA A 39 8.80 21.65 6.14
CA ALA A 39 9.35 20.52 6.90
C ALA A 39 10.86 20.37 6.63
N TYR A 40 11.29 20.53 5.38
CA TYR A 40 12.70 20.46 5.01
C TYR A 40 13.53 21.56 5.68
N LYS A 41 13.02 22.79 5.75
CA LYS A 41 13.72 23.88 6.47
C LYS A 41 13.92 23.57 7.95
N LYS A 42 12.89 22.98 8.59
CA LYS A 42 12.86 22.75 10.04
C LYS A 42 13.63 21.50 10.46
N ALA A 43 13.42 20.39 9.77
CA ALA A 43 13.95 19.09 10.13
C ALA A 43 14.01 18.14 8.91
N PRO A 44 15.04 18.23 8.06
CA PRO A 44 15.20 17.36 6.89
C PRO A 44 15.15 15.86 7.23
N GLN A 45 15.66 15.46 8.38
CA GLN A 45 15.70 14.08 8.87
C GLN A 45 14.31 13.46 9.03
N VAL A 46 13.31 14.28 9.42
CA VAL A 46 11.92 13.81 9.58
C VAL A 46 11.32 13.41 8.23
N LEU A 47 11.71 14.10 7.14
CA LEU A 47 11.26 13.74 5.79
C LEU A 47 11.89 12.43 5.31
N SER A 48 13.16 12.17 5.64
CA SER A 48 13.82 10.89 5.34
C SER A 48 13.17 9.74 6.11
N ASP A 49 12.85 9.93 7.40
CA ASP A 49 12.16 8.91 8.19
C ASP A 49 10.74 8.65 7.68
N LEU A 50 10.01 9.71 7.31
CA LEU A 50 8.67 9.62 6.73
C LEU A 50 8.69 8.88 5.39
N GLU A 51 9.66 9.15 4.53
CA GLU A 51 9.84 8.43 3.27
C GLU A 51 10.08 6.94 3.53
N ARG A 52 11.04 6.61 4.39
CA ARG A 52 11.35 5.22 4.73
C ARG A 52 10.13 4.47 5.27
N GLN A 53 9.37 5.09 6.18
CA GLN A 53 8.13 4.50 6.70
C GLN A 53 7.08 4.34 5.61
N THR A 54 6.92 5.33 4.72
CA THR A 54 5.92 5.27 3.64
C THR A 54 6.26 4.17 2.64
N VAL A 55 7.53 4.03 2.26
CA VAL A 55 8.01 2.94 1.39
C VAL A 55 7.77 1.59 2.06
N LEU A 56 8.17 1.43 3.33
CA LEU A 56 7.98 0.19 4.08
C LEU A 56 6.49 -0.21 4.18
N VAL A 57 5.60 0.74 4.46
CA VAL A 57 4.15 0.47 4.51
C VAL A 57 3.62 0.01 3.16
N ARG A 58 4.09 0.61 2.05
CA ARG A 58 3.71 0.19 0.69
C ARG A 58 4.18 -1.24 0.39
N GLU A 59 5.43 -1.56 0.73
CA GLU A 59 6.00 -2.91 0.55
C GLU A 59 5.23 -3.95 1.37
N LEU A 60 5.00 -3.69 2.66
CA LEU A 60 4.24 -4.59 3.54
C LEU A 60 2.80 -4.78 3.07
N PHE A 61 2.17 -3.73 2.51
CA PHE A 61 0.83 -3.84 1.96
C PHE A 61 0.80 -4.74 0.73
N GLU A 62 1.78 -4.62 -0.17
CA GLU A 62 1.89 -5.47 -1.35
C GLU A 62 2.25 -6.92 -0.97
N GLU A 63 3.14 -7.15 0.00
CA GLU A 63 3.42 -8.47 0.55
C GLU A 63 2.17 -9.12 1.15
N ARG A 64 1.43 -8.39 1.98
CA ARG A 64 0.15 -8.86 2.55
C ARG A 64 -0.85 -9.20 1.44
N ARG A 65 -0.90 -8.40 0.37
CA ARG A 65 -1.76 -8.64 -0.78
C ARG A 65 -1.36 -9.91 -1.53
N MET A 66 -0.08 -10.11 -1.81
CA MET A 66 0.45 -11.29 -2.47
C MET A 66 0.23 -12.55 -1.62
N MET A 67 0.50 -12.48 -0.32
CA MET A 67 0.28 -13.60 0.60
C MET A 67 -1.19 -14.01 0.66
N ALA A 68 -2.12 -13.05 0.71
CA ALA A 68 -3.55 -13.36 0.67
C ALA A 68 -3.94 -14.07 -0.64
N ASN A 69 -3.40 -13.66 -1.79
CA ASN A 69 -3.65 -14.35 -3.06
C ASN A 69 -3.11 -15.77 -3.04
N PHE A 70 -1.87 -15.95 -2.57
CA PHE A 70 -1.25 -17.25 -2.43
C PHE A 70 -2.08 -18.19 -1.55
N LEU A 71 -2.59 -17.70 -0.40
CA LEU A 71 -3.46 -18.46 0.48
C LEU A 71 -4.77 -18.88 -0.20
N ILE A 72 -5.40 -17.99 -0.98
CA ILE A 72 -6.61 -18.31 -1.76
C ILE A 72 -6.31 -19.42 -2.78
N GLU A 73 -5.19 -19.30 -3.50
CA GLU A 73 -4.78 -20.28 -4.51
C GLU A 73 -4.49 -21.65 -3.90
N GLN A 74 -3.79 -21.69 -2.76
CA GLN A 74 -3.53 -22.95 -2.06
C GLN A 74 -4.81 -23.54 -1.45
N ALA A 75 -5.70 -22.71 -0.90
CA ALA A 75 -6.98 -23.15 -0.39
C ALA A 75 -7.81 -23.83 -1.49
N GLU A 76 -7.89 -23.23 -2.67
CA GLU A 76 -8.61 -23.81 -3.81
C GLU A 76 -7.94 -25.10 -4.31
N LYS A 77 -6.60 -25.10 -4.48
CA LYS A 77 -5.85 -26.25 -5.00
C LYS A 77 -5.96 -27.49 -4.10
N TRP A 78 -5.97 -27.30 -2.78
CA TRP A 78 -5.91 -28.40 -1.81
C TRP A 78 -7.20 -28.59 -1.01
N SER A 79 -8.26 -27.83 -1.33
CA SER A 79 -9.50 -27.80 -0.54
C SER A 79 -9.24 -27.53 0.96
N ALA A 80 -8.28 -26.65 1.24
CA ALA A 80 -7.77 -26.39 2.59
C ALA A 80 -8.54 -25.21 3.23
N SER A 81 -9.48 -25.53 4.13
CA SER A 81 -10.34 -24.55 4.80
C SER A 81 -9.59 -23.63 5.76
N ASP A 82 -8.53 -24.11 6.40
CA ASP A 82 -7.64 -23.33 7.27
C ASP A 82 -6.92 -22.22 6.50
N LEU A 83 -6.45 -22.50 5.28
CA LEU A 83 -5.83 -21.49 4.41
C LEU A 83 -6.84 -20.45 3.92
N ARG A 84 -8.08 -20.88 3.65
CA ARG A 84 -9.20 -19.98 3.37
C ARG A 84 -9.45 -19.03 4.54
N ASP A 85 -9.59 -19.57 5.75
CA ASP A 85 -9.89 -18.77 6.94
C ASP A 85 -8.75 -17.81 7.25
N LYS A 86 -7.49 -18.24 7.03
CA LYS A 86 -6.34 -17.36 7.13
C LYS A 86 -6.41 -16.21 6.10
N ALA A 87 -6.74 -16.49 4.85
CA ALA A 87 -6.92 -15.45 3.83
C ALA A 87 -8.02 -14.45 4.25
N ILE A 88 -9.19 -14.94 4.69
CA ILE A 88 -10.29 -14.08 5.16
C ILE A 88 -9.85 -13.22 6.34
N SER A 89 -9.16 -13.78 7.33
CA SER A 89 -8.63 -12.99 8.46
C SER A 89 -7.67 -11.88 8.03
N MET A 90 -6.96 -12.07 6.91
CA MET A 90 -5.98 -11.13 6.40
C MET A 90 -6.59 -10.01 5.55
N ILE A 91 -7.68 -10.23 4.82
CA ILE A 91 -8.21 -9.23 3.85
C ILE A 91 -9.71 -8.91 4.03
N GLY A 92 -10.41 -9.66 4.88
CA GLY A 92 -11.85 -9.57 5.07
C GLY A 92 -12.65 -10.38 4.06
N GLU A 93 -13.88 -10.72 4.44
CA GLU A 93 -14.78 -11.59 3.68
C GLU A 93 -15.11 -11.05 2.28
N LYS A 94 -15.47 -9.76 2.20
CA LYS A 94 -15.82 -9.10 0.93
C LYS A 94 -14.67 -9.12 -0.07
N GLU A 95 -13.46 -8.83 0.39
CA GLU A 95 -12.26 -8.80 -0.46
C GLU A 95 -11.82 -10.21 -0.85
N TYR A 96 -11.95 -11.19 0.04
CA TYR A 96 -11.74 -12.60 -0.26
C TYR A 96 -12.66 -13.08 -1.39
N LEU A 97 -13.97 -12.86 -1.25
CA LEU A 97 -14.96 -13.24 -2.27
C LEU A 97 -14.71 -12.54 -3.60
N ARG A 98 -14.46 -11.23 -3.59
CA ARG A 98 -14.11 -10.47 -4.80
C ARG A 98 -12.92 -11.09 -5.52
N ARG A 99 -11.83 -11.38 -4.81
CA ARG A 99 -10.60 -11.97 -5.38
C ARG A 99 -10.81 -13.38 -5.90
N LYS A 100 -11.66 -14.17 -5.24
CA LYS A 100 -12.01 -15.53 -5.65
C LYS A 100 -12.80 -15.50 -6.96
N ILE A 101 -13.78 -14.60 -7.06
CA ILE A 101 -14.59 -14.38 -8.27
C ILE A 101 -13.74 -13.85 -9.43
N GLU A 102 -12.91 -12.82 -9.20
CA GLU A 102 -12.02 -12.25 -10.23
C GLU A 102 -11.04 -13.28 -10.83
N ARG A 103 -10.69 -14.32 -10.06
CA ARG A 103 -9.81 -15.42 -10.49
C ARG A 103 -10.55 -16.60 -11.12
N GLY A 104 -11.89 -16.59 -11.12
CA GLY A 104 -12.69 -17.69 -11.65
C GLY A 104 -12.64 -18.97 -10.81
N PHE A 105 -12.33 -18.88 -9.51
CA PHE A 105 -12.35 -20.04 -8.60
C PHE A 105 -13.77 -20.39 -8.18
N ASN A 106 -13.97 -21.66 -7.79
CA ASN A 106 -15.31 -22.13 -7.41
C ASN A 106 -15.72 -21.60 -6.04
N LEU A 107 -16.88 -20.96 -5.95
CA LEU A 107 -17.45 -20.60 -4.66
C LEU A 107 -17.90 -21.86 -3.94
N TRP A 108 -17.29 -22.16 -2.80
CA TRP A 108 -17.71 -23.26 -1.95
C TRP A 108 -19.06 -22.92 -1.32
N GLU A 109 -19.78 -23.90 -0.78
CA GLU A 109 -21.09 -23.63 -0.17
C GLU A 109 -21.01 -22.56 0.93
N VAL A 110 -19.97 -22.62 1.76
CA VAL A 110 -19.68 -21.60 2.78
C VAL A 110 -19.36 -20.22 2.21
N ASP A 111 -18.83 -20.12 0.99
CA ASP A 111 -18.59 -18.85 0.31
C ASP A 111 -19.88 -18.27 -0.23
N LYS A 112 -20.80 -19.13 -0.71
CA LYS A 112 -22.13 -18.72 -1.18
C LYS A 112 -22.97 -18.21 -0.02
N GLU A 113 -22.97 -18.91 1.12
CA GLU A 113 -23.66 -18.46 2.34
C GLU A 113 -23.13 -17.09 2.80
N MET A 114 -21.81 -16.93 2.85
CA MET A 114 -21.16 -15.66 3.17
C MET A 114 -21.55 -14.54 2.18
N LEU A 115 -21.55 -14.83 0.88
CA LEU A 115 -21.96 -13.86 -0.13
C LEU A 115 -23.43 -13.46 0.05
N MET A 116 -24.32 -14.42 0.30
CA MET A 116 -25.74 -14.16 0.53
C MET A 116 -25.94 -13.28 1.77
N GLU A 117 -25.18 -13.50 2.85
CA GLU A 117 -25.25 -12.65 4.04
C GLU A 117 -24.82 -11.21 3.74
N LEU A 118 -23.73 -11.02 2.99
CA LEU A 118 -23.24 -9.69 2.60
C LEU A 118 -24.20 -8.93 1.67
N LEU A 119 -25.12 -9.63 0.99
CA LEU A 119 -26.10 -9.04 0.07
C LEU A 119 -27.43 -8.66 0.73
N LYS A 120 -27.68 -9.06 1.98
CA LYS A 120 -28.93 -8.74 2.73
C LYS A 120 -29.02 -7.27 3.18
N VAL A 121 -28.31 -6.37 2.51
CA VAL A 121 -28.24 -4.92 2.81
C VAL A 121 -29.62 -4.28 2.77
#